data_AF-A0A0C9XE36-F1
#
_entry.id   AF-A0A0C9XE36-F1
#
_cell.length_a   1.000
_cell.length_b   1.000
_cell.length_c   1.000
_cell.angle_alpha   90.00
_cell.angle_beta   90.00
_cell.angle_gamma   90.00
#
_symmetry.space_group_name_H-M   'P 1'
#
loop_
_entity.id
_entity.type
_entity.pdbx_description
1 polymer ?
#
loop_
_entity_poly.entity_id
_entity_poly.type
_entity_poly.pdbx_seq_one_letter_code
_entity_poly.pdbx_strand_id
1 'polypeptide(L)'
;MPQLKALCQICNTFESRYTCSSCRATRYCSVACCRSHTETCAKKNPSPRAEVPVSSGSSPAAQVDCCHSAEPPDSLDDPPTLRPLTSLKWPYVPDDSTHDDPLKRDDPKPLTLHQYEAIATSPSIRTLLTANPRLQALLTSIDQLRGAEREEALQRVLGIDGRQIKHGSKWQVRNVDETQMQAHETDEDIKAFRMLAEAIETAVRGGKNDVLGLDWD
;
A
#
# COMPACT_ATOMS: atom_id res chain seq x y z
N MET A 1 6.45 -12.10 -25.00
CA MET A 1 5.78 -13.42 -24.84
C MET A 1 4.59 -13.23 -23.92
N PRO A 2 3.34 -13.40 -24.37
CA PRO A 2 2.18 -13.32 -23.48
C PRO A 2 2.23 -14.51 -22.51
N GLN A 3 2.15 -14.23 -21.20
CA GLN A 3 2.17 -15.30 -20.20
C GLN A 3 0.88 -16.12 -20.30
N LEU A 4 1.02 -17.43 -20.52
CA LEU A 4 -0.08 -18.39 -20.48
C LEU A 4 -0.75 -18.29 -19.11
N LYS A 5 -2.02 -17.88 -19.10
CA LYS A 5 -2.79 -17.74 -17.87
C LYS A 5 -3.05 -19.13 -17.27
N ALA A 6 -2.59 -19.33 -16.04
CA ALA A 6 -2.78 -20.59 -15.35
C ALA A 6 -4.25 -20.83 -15.01
N LEU A 7 -4.75 -22.05 -15.23
CA LEU A 7 -6.10 -22.46 -14.84
C LEU A 7 -6.24 -22.61 -13.31
N CYS A 8 -7.47 -22.49 -12.82
CA CYS A 8 -7.85 -22.78 -11.44
C CYS A 8 -7.53 -24.23 -11.09
N GLN A 9 -6.72 -24.46 -10.05
CA GLN A 9 -6.29 -25.80 -9.63
C GLN A 9 -7.37 -26.61 -8.89
N ILE A 10 -8.57 -26.04 -8.75
CA ILE A 10 -9.68 -26.61 -7.96
C ILE A 10 -10.78 -27.11 -8.89
N CYS A 11 -11.22 -26.27 -9.83
CA CYS A 11 -12.22 -26.65 -10.81
C CYS A 11 -11.64 -26.93 -12.20
N ASN A 12 -10.40 -26.54 -12.51
CA ASN A 12 -9.73 -26.69 -13.82
C ASN A 12 -10.49 -26.13 -15.04
N THR A 13 -11.58 -25.38 -14.84
CA THR A 13 -12.45 -24.87 -15.91
C THR A 13 -12.19 -23.42 -16.29
N PHE A 14 -11.79 -22.59 -15.32
CA PHE A 14 -11.61 -21.15 -15.52
C PHE A 14 -10.18 -20.72 -15.24
N GLU A 15 -9.75 -19.61 -15.85
CA GLU A 15 -8.50 -18.93 -15.52
C GLU A 15 -8.44 -18.60 -14.02
N SER A 16 -7.31 -18.87 -13.39
CA SER A 16 -7.11 -18.51 -11.99
C SER A 16 -7.01 -17.00 -11.82
N ARG A 17 -7.75 -16.47 -10.84
CA ARG A 17 -7.80 -15.03 -10.53
C ARG A 17 -7.11 -14.70 -9.21
N TYR A 18 -6.98 -15.68 -8.32
CA TYR A 18 -6.52 -15.48 -6.96
C TYR A 18 -5.60 -16.62 -6.52
N THR A 19 -4.77 -16.35 -5.50
CA THR A 19 -3.92 -17.32 -4.80
C THR A 19 -4.34 -17.44 -3.35
N CYS A 20 -4.36 -18.66 -2.78
CA CYS A 20 -4.71 -18.86 -1.37
C CYS A 20 -3.70 -18.15 -0.45
N SER A 21 -4.19 -17.35 0.50
CA SER A 21 -3.34 -16.61 1.45
C SER A 21 -2.62 -17.52 2.45
N SER A 22 -3.21 -18.65 2.80
CA SER A 22 -2.65 -19.61 3.76
C SER A 22 -1.50 -20.42 3.13
N CYS A 23 -1.76 -21.15 2.05
CA CYS A 23 -0.74 -22.00 1.44
C CYS A 23 0.15 -21.27 0.41
N ARG A 24 -0.34 -20.17 -0.19
CA ARG A 24 0.28 -19.42 -1.31
C ARG A 24 0.59 -20.24 -2.57
N ALA A 25 0.33 -21.54 -2.55
CA ALA A 25 0.58 -22.46 -3.65
C ALA A 25 -0.66 -22.65 -4.53
N THR A 26 -1.87 -22.69 -3.94
CA THR A 26 -3.08 -23.00 -4.68
C THR A 26 -3.68 -21.78 -5.37
N ARG A 27 -3.86 -21.88 -6.69
CA ARG A 27 -4.51 -20.87 -7.54
C ARG A 27 -5.97 -21.21 -7.80
N TYR A 28 -6.87 -20.25 -7.66
CA TYR A 28 -8.31 -20.47 -7.78
C TYR A 28 -9.04 -19.33 -8.52
N CYS A 29 -10.23 -19.61 -9.06
CA CYS A 29 -11.01 -18.63 -9.83
C CYS A 29 -12.09 -17.89 -9.02
N SER A 30 -12.61 -18.50 -7.95
CA SER A 30 -13.72 -17.94 -7.15
C SER A 30 -13.65 -18.31 -5.67
N VAL A 31 -14.41 -17.60 -4.83
CA VAL A 31 -14.54 -17.88 -3.40
C VAL A 31 -15.07 -19.30 -3.13
N ALA A 32 -15.92 -19.83 -4.02
CA ALA A 32 -16.39 -21.22 -3.92
C ALA A 32 -15.23 -22.21 -4.00
N CYS A 33 -14.35 -22.03 -4.99
CA CYS A 33 -13.12 -22.81 -5.11
C CYS A 33 -12.21 -22.59 -3.87
N CYS A 34 -12.05 -21.35 -3.40
CA CYS A 34 -11.26 -21.07 -2.19
C CYS A 34 -11.74 -21.90 -0.99
N ARG A 35 -13.06 -21.92 -0.73
CA ARG A 35 -13.66 -22.70 0.37
C ARG A 35 -13.38 -24.20 0.23
N SER A 36 -13.58 -24.77 -0.96
CA SER A 36 -13.25 -26.18 -1.23
C SER A 36 -11.78 -26.49 -0.95
N HIS A 37 -10.86 -25.57 -1.28
CA HIS A 37 -9.45 -25.76 -0.95
C HIS A 37 -9.13 -25.59 0.54
N THR A 38 -9.84 -24.74 1.28
CA THR A 38 -9.55 -24.54 2.71
C THR A 38 -9.68 -25.82 3.54
N GLU A 39 -10.44 -26.81 3.06
CA GLU A 39 -10.61 -28.12 3.69
C GLU A 39 -9.37 -29.01 3.50
N THR A 40 -8.70 -28.92 2.35
CA THR A 40 -7.52 -29.72 1.99
C THR A 40 -6.21 -28.92 2.06
N CYS A 41 -6.27 -27.69 2.58
CA CYS A 41 -5.12 -26.80 2.64
C CYS A 41 -4.11 -27.30 3.70
N ALA A 42 -2.93 -27.72 3.23
CA ALA A 42 -1.87 -28.35 4.03
C ALA A 42 -1.28 -27.49 5.18
N LYS A 43 -1.80 -26.28 5.44
CA LYS A 43 -1.40 -25.42 6.56
C LYS A 43 -2.55 -25.18 7.55
N LYS A 44 -3.16 -26.24 8.08
CA LYS A 44 -4.06 -26.12 9.23
C LYS A 44 -3.61 -27.03 10.37
N ASN A 45 -3.39 -26.45 11.54
CA ASN A 45 -3.78 -27.05 12.81
C ASN A 45 -3.93 -25.97 13.90
N PRO A 46 -4.73 -26.18 14.97
CA PRO A 46 -6.20 -26.17 14.92
C PRO A 46 -6.83 -25.34 16.06
N SER A 47 -8.15 -25.08 16.01
CA SER A 47 -8.95 -24.99 17.25
C SER A 47 -10.46 -25.19 17.00
N PRO A 48 -11.21 -25.69 18.00
CA PRO A 48 -12.22 -26.73 17.79
C PRO A 48 -13.67 -26.22 17.64
N ARG A 49 -14.39 -26.95 16.77
CA ARG A 49 -15.71 -27.58 16.96
C ARG A 49 -16.59 -27.04 18.11
N ALA A 50 -17.70 -26.43 17.72
CA ALA A 50 -18.99 -26.58 18.40
C ALA A 50 -20.05 -26.94 17.34
N GLU A 51 -20.62 -28.13 17.49
CA GLU A 51 -21.88 -28.60 16.89
C GLU A 51 -23.03 -27.88 17.64
N VAL A 52 -24.28 -27.69 17.19
CA VAL A 52 -25.26 -28.59 16.54
C VAL A 52 -26.43 -27.72 15.93
N PRO A 53 -27.62 -28.26 15.50
CA PRO A 53 -28.27 -28.08 14.18
C PRO A 53 -29.41 -27.02 14.18
N VAL A 54 -30.13 -26.69 13.09
CA VAL A 54 -31.38 -27.32 12.62
C VAL A 54 -31.92 -26.59 11.36
N SER A 55 -32.19 -27.37 10.31
CA SER A 55 -33.33 -27.40 9.37
C SER A 55 -34.06 -26.15 8.82
N SER A 56 -34.07 -26.10 7.47
CA SER A 56 -35.21 -25.93 6.54
C SER A 56 -35.97 -24.59 6.41
N GLY A 57 -36.04 -24.08 5.16
CA GLY A 57 -37.14 -23.19 4.74
C GLY A 57 -36.90 -22.29 3.51
N SER A 58 -37.06 -22.85 2.30
CA SER A 58 -37.68 -22.25 1.10
C SER A 58 -36.97 -21.16 0.25
N SER A 59 -36.92 -21.44 -1.07
CA SER A 59 -36.79 -20.49 -2.19
C SER A 59 -38.10 -19.67 -2.40
N PRO A 60 -38.17 -18.65 -3.30
CA PRO A 60 -38.00 -18.72 -4.77
C PRO A 60 -36.89 -17.76 -5.28
N ALA A 61 -36.10 -18.09 -6.30
CA ALA A 61 -36.37 -18.22 -7.73
C ALA A 61 -36.26 -16.90 -8.52
N ALA A 62 -35.31 -16.90 -9.46
CA ALA A 62 -35.30 -16.20 -10.76
C ALA A 62 -35.08 -14.66 -10.72
N GLN A 63 -34.28 -14.00 -11.58
CA GLN A 63 -33.85 -14.31 -12.93
C GLN A 63 -32.48 -13.69 -13.23
N VAL A 64 -31.73 -14.46 -14.02
CA VAL A 64 -30.73 -14.02 -15.00
C VAL A 64 -31.38 -13.06 -16.00
N ASP A 65 -30.70 -12.00 -16.42
CA ASP A 65 -30.10 -11.99 -17.75
C ASP A 65 -29.32 -10.71 -18.03
N CYS A 66 -28.13 -10.92 -18.56
CA CYS A 66 -27.31 -9.89 -19.16
C CYS A 66 -27.63 -9.84 -20.67
N CYS A 67 -27.93 -8.62 -21.13
CA CYS A 67 -27.36 -7.95 -22.30
C CYS A 67 -27.92 -8.17 -23.74
N HIS A 68 -28.08 -7.00 -24.40
CA HIS A 68 -28.07 -6.65 -25.84
C HIS A 68 -29.35 -6.74 -26.69
N SER A 69 -29.83 -5.56 -27.13
CA SER A 69 -29.93 -5.08 -28.54
C SER A 69 -30.62 -3.70 -28.53
N ALA A 70 -29.95 -2.59 -28.87
CA ALA A 70 -29.70 -2.02 -30.21
C ALA A 70 -30.77 -0.98 -30.65
N GLU A 71 -30.37 0.31 -30.59
CA GLU A 71 -30.63 1.47 -31.50
C GLU A 71 -32.09 1.96 -31.75
N PRO A 72 -32.37 3.26 -32.05
CA PRO A 72 -31.62 4.14 -32.98
C PRO A 72 -31.40 5.60 -32.49
N PRO A 73 -30.76 6.47 -33.31
CA PRO A 73 -29.91 7.57 -32.87
C PRO A 73 -30.60 8.94 -32.91
N ASP A 74 -30.15 9.85 -32.05
CA ASP A 74 -30.33 11.28 -32.31
C ASP A 74 -29.22 12.14 -31.66
N SER A 75 -28.76 13.10 -32.45
CA SER A 75 -27.95 14.28 -32.11
C SER A 75 -26.49 14.10 -31.62
N LEU A 76 -25.56 14.44 -32.52
CA LEU A 76 -24.22 14.94 -32.19
C LEU A 76 -24.31 16.43 -31.81
N ASP A 77 -23.35 16.90 -31.01
CA ASP A 77 -23.05 18.28 -30.60
C ASP A 77 -23.43 18.68 -29.16
N ASP A 78 -22.76 18.07 -28.18
CA ASP A 78 -22.27 18.74 -26.97
C ASP A 78 -21.05 17.97 -26.43
N PRO A 79 -19.97 18.64 -25.96
CA PRO A 79 -18.86 17.94 -25.33
C PRO A 79 -19.41 17.19 -24.10
N PRO A 80 -18.98 15.93 -23.84
CA PRO A 80 -19.48 15.17 -22.72
C PRO A 80 -19.24 15.95 -21.43
N THR A 81 -20.31 16.48 -20.84
CA THR A 81 -20.23 17.24 -19.61
C THR A 81 -19.61 16.35 -18.55
N LEU A 82 -18.47 16.78 -18.00
CA LEU A 82 -17.79 16.04 -16.93
C LEU A 82 -18.79 15.82 -15.80
N ARG A 83 -18.88 14.58 -15.31
CA ARG A 83 -19.76 14.28 -14.18
C ARG A 83 -19.34 15.17 -13.01
N PRO A 84 -20.29 15.84 -12.33
CA PRO A 84 -19.95 16.62 -11.16
C PRO A 84 -19.32 15.70 -10.11
N LEU A 85 -18.31 16.21 -9.39
CA LEU A 85 -17.59 15.45 -8.36
C LEU A 85 -18.54 14.87 -7.28
N THR A 86 -19.70 15.49 -7.08
CA THR A 86 -20.77 15.03 -6.18
C THR A 86 -21.49 13.76 -6.65
N SER A 87 -21.35 13.36 -7.92
CA SER A 87 -21.87 12.09 -8.43
C SER A 87 -21.06 10.88 -7.96
N LEU A 88 -19.85 11.08 -7.44
CA LEU A 88 -19.06 10.01 -6.86
C LEU A 88 -19.60 9.71 -5.45
N LYS A 89 -20.50 8.73 -5.38
CA LYS A 89 -20.92 8.13 -4.11
C LYS A 89 -19.77 7.30 -3.58
N TRP A 90 -18.84 7.94 -2.88
CA TRP A 90 -17.83 7.23 -2.12
C TRP A 90 -18.53 6.38 -1.05
N PRO A 91 -18.13 5.10 -0.88
CA PRO A 91 -18.63 4.31 0.22
C PRO A 91 -18.31 5.04 1.52
N TYR A 92 -19.27 5.04 2.44
CA TYR A 92 -19.11 5.63 3.77
C TYR A 92 -17.83 5.13 4.42
N VAL A 93 -16.93 6.06 4.75
CA VAL A 93 -15.77 5.80 5.60
C VAL A 93 -16.28 5.96 7.03
N PRO A 94 -16.26 4.90 7.85
CA PRO A 94 -16.63 5.02 9.24
C PRO A 94 -15.81 6.09 9.94
N ASP A 95 -16.47 6.90 10.75
CA ASP A 95 -15.79 7.81 11.67
C ASP A 95 -14.87 7.02 12.61
N ASP A 96 -13.74 7.62 12.98
CA ASP A 96 -12.78 7.01 13.89
C ASP A 96 -13.46 6.66 15.23
N SER A 97 -13.11 5.50 15.79
CA SER A 97 -13.68 5.04 17.06
C SER A 97 -13.39 6.06 18.17
N THR A 98 -14.43 6.51 18.86
CA THR A 98 -14.33 7.48 19.97
C THR A 98 -13.61 6.94 21.21
N HIS A 99 -13.25 5.65 21.22
CA HIS A 99 -12.60 4.98 22.34
C HIS A 99 -11.37 4.24 21.83
N ASP A 100 -10.19 4.79 22.09
CA ASP A 100 -8.92 4.13 21.78
C ASP A 100 -8.69 2.96 22.73
N ASP A 101 -8.21 1.84 22.19
CA ASP A 101 -7.81 0.67 22.99
C ASP A 101 -6.65 1.08 23.93
N PRO A 102 -6.79 0.94 25.26
CA PRO A 102 -5.77 1.36 26.22
C PRO A 102 -4.41 0.66 26.01
N LEU A 103 -4.39 -0.52 25.39
CA LEU A 103 -3.14 -1.22 25.05
C LEU A 103 -2.44 -0.64 23.81
N LYS A 104 -3.18 0.09 22.98
CA LYS A 104 -2.71 0.73 21.74
C LYS A 104 -2.30 2.18 21.92
N ARG A 105 -2.34 2.69 23.14
CA ARG A 105 -1.97 4.07 23.48
C ARG A 105 -0.51 4.41 23.13
N ASP A 106 0.40 3.45 23.27
CA ASP A 106 1.84 3.67 22.99
C ASP A 106 2.23 3.32 21.55
N ASP A 107 1.33 2.74 20.76
CA ASP A 107 1.57 2.48 19.33
C ASP A 107 1.52 3.81 18.55
N PRO A 108 2.37 4.01 17.52
CA PRO A 108 2.31 5.21 16.69
C PRO A 108 0.93 5.31 16.02
N LYS A 109 0.23 6.43 16.23
CA LYS A 109 -1.10 6.69 15.66
C LYS A 109 -1.00 6.70 14.12
N PRO A 110 -1.95 6.07 13.41
CA PRO A 110 -1.96 6.11 11.95
C PRO A 110 -2.21 7.54 11.46
N LEU A 111 -1.69 7.87 10.27
CA LEU A 111 -1.97 9.14 9.61
C LEU A 111 -3.46 9.26 9.28
N THR A 112 -4.05 10.42 9.55
CA THR A 112 -5.46 10.71 9.22
C THR A 112 -5.60 11.07 7.73
N LEU A 113 -6.82 10.96 7.19
CA LEU A 113 -7.08 11.24 5.77
C LEU A 113 -6.67 12.67 5.39
N HIS A 114 -7.00 13.65 6.23
CA HIS A 114 -6.61 15.05 6.03
C HIS A 114 -5.09 15.22 5.97
N GLN A 115 -4.33 14.48 6.78
CA GLN A 115 -2.87 14.53 6.75
C GLN A 115 -2.30 13.94 5.45
N TYR A 116 -2.88 12.85 4.94
CA TYR A 116 -2.54 12.34 3.61
C TYR A 116 -2.83 13.35 2.51
N GLU A 117 -3.97 14.05 2.57
CA GLU A 117 -4.31 15.10 1.61
C GLU A 117 -3.33 16.28 1.68
N ALA A 118 -2.93 16.71 2.88
CA ALA A 118 -1.94 17.76 3.07
C ALA A 118 -0.57 17.37 2.48
N ILE A 119 -0.14 16.12 2.69
CA ILE A 119 1.09 15.58 2.08
C ILE A 119 0.96 15.55 0.54
N ALA A 120 -0.16 15.06 0.00
CA ALA A 120 -0.38 14.92 -1.43
C ALA A 120 -0.50 16.26 -2.18
N THR A 121 -1.01 17.30 -1.51
CA THR A 121 -1.23 18.64 -2.06
C THR A 121 -0.08 19.62 -1.81
N SER A 122 0.88 19.25 -0.94
CA SER A 122 2.01 20.11 -0.58
C SER A 122 2.88 20.50 -1.80
N PRO A 123 3.03 21.79 -2.11
CA PRO A 123 3.90 22.24 -3.20
C PRO A 123 5.38 21.97 -2.91
N SER A 124 5.80 22.10 -1.64
CA SER A 124 7.18 21.86 -1.22
C SER A 124 7.63 20.43 -1.56
N ILE A 125 6.82 19.43 -1.19
CA ILE A 125 7.10 18.02 -1.47
C ILE A 125 7.19 17.78 -2.98
N ARG A 126 6.27 18.32 -3.78
CA ARG A 126 6.28 18.16 -5.25
C ARG A 126 7.53 18.77 -5.88
N THR A 127 7.95 19.96 -5.44
CA THR A 127 9.18 20.59 -5.94
C THR A 127 10.42 19.78 -5.60
N LEU A 128 10.50 19.25 -4.38
CA LEU A 128 11.62 18.46 -3.89
C LEU A 128 11.75 17.14 -4.66
N LEU A 129 10.64 16.43 -4.88
CA LEU A 129 10.62 15.20 -5.69
C LEU A 129 11.00 15.47 -7.15
N THR A 130 10.61 16.62 -7.71
CA THR A 130 10.98 16.99 -9.09
C THR A 130 12.46 17.37 -9.21
N ALA A 131 13.01 18.06 -8.21
CA ALA A 131 14.42 18.44 -8.17
C ALA A 131 15.35 17.23 -7.98
N ASN A 132 14.88 16.16 -7.34
CA ASN A 132 15.68 14.99 -6.98
C ASN A 132 15.08 13.69 -7.57
N PRO A 133 15.39 13.31 -8.82
CA PRO A 133 14.82 12.09 -9.43
C PRO A 133 15.29 10.81 -8.73
N ARG A 134 16.50 10.80 -8.15
CA ARG A 134 17.04 9.65 -7.40
C ARG A 134 16.26 9.37 -6.12
N LEU A 135 15.76 10.41 -5.46
CA LEU A 135 14.86 10.29 -4.31
C LEU A 135 13.60 9.48 -4.66
N GLN A 136 13.00 9.70 -5.83
CA GLN A 136 11.84 8.93 -6.28
C GLN A 136 12.18 7.44 -6.49
N ALA A 137 13.33 7.17 -7.11
CA ALA A 137 13.80 5.80 -7.32
C ALA A 137 14.06 5.07 -6.00
N LEU A 138 14.66 5.75 -5.02
CA LEU A 138 14.90 5.22 -3.68
C LEU A 138 13.61 5.00 -2.90
N LEU A 139 12.65 5.94 -2.95
CA LEU A 139 11.33 5.72 -2.34
C LEU A 139 10.63 4.50 -2.95
N THR A 140 10.72 4.33 -4.27
CA THR A 140 10.15 3.18 -4.97
C THR A 140 10.83 1.87 -4.58
N SER A 141 12.16 1.86 -4.42
CA SER A 141 12.89 0.65 -4.01
C SER A 141 12.58 0.27 -2.57
N ILE A 142 12.48 1.25 -1.66
CA ILE A 142 12.08 1.02 -0.27
C ILE A 142 10.64 0.50 -0.20
N ASP A 143 9.72 1.01 -1.04
CA ASP A 143 8.34 0.56 -1.07
C ASP A 143 8.17 -0.88 -1.59
N GLN A 144 9.17 -1.44 -2.26
CA GLN A 144 9.18 -2.86 -2.65
C GLN A 144 9.57 -3.78 -1.48
N LEU A 145 10.26 -3.24 -0.46
CA LEU A 145 10.72 -4.00 0.70
C LEU A 145 9.59 -4.21 1.73
N ARG A 146 9.73 -5.22 2.58
CA ARG A 146 8.75 -5.56 3.63
C ARG A 146 9.47 -5.92 4.93
N GLY A 147 8.82 -5.69 6.07
CA GLY A 147 9.36 -6.05 7.39
C GLY A 147 10.67 -5.35 7.73
N ALA A 148 11.58 -6.06 8.40
CA ALA A 148 12.85 -5.52 8.90
C ALA A 148 13.73 -4.92 7.79
N GLU A 149 13.75 -5.50 6.59
CA GLU A 149 14.55 -4.98 5.47
C GLU A 149 14.14 -3.55 5.09
N ARG A 150 12.84 -3.25 5.17
CA ARG A 150 12.31 -1.90 4.89
C ARG A 150 12.78 -0.92 5.97
N GLU A 151 12.72 -1.32 7.23
CA GLU A 151 13.15 -0.49 8.36
C GLU A 151 14.64 -0.20 8.31
N GLU A 152 15.47 -1.21 8.03
CA GLU A 152 16.91 -1.05 7.84
C GLU A 152 17.24 -0.15 6.64
N ALA A 153 16.51 -0.29 5.53
CA ALA A 153 16.69 0.58 4.36
C ALA A 153 16.36 2.05 4.69
N LEU A 154 15.27 2.29 5.43
CA LEU A 154 14.91 3.63 5.90
C LEU A 154 15.97 4.21 6.85
N GLN A 155 16.47 3.43 7.80
CA GLN A 155 17.52 3.86 8.73
C GLN A 155 18.81 4.24 7.99
N ARG A 156 19.20 3.45 6.98
CA ARG A 156 20.38 3.72 6.16
C ARG A 156 20.24 5.02 5.38
N VAL A 157 19.09 5.20 4.73
CA VAL A 157 18.83 6.36 3.88
C VAL A 157 18.63 7.65 4.68
N LEU A 158 18.11 7.57 5.91
CA LEU A 158 18.04 8.71 6.83
C LEU A 158 19.38 8.98 7.57
N GLY A 159 20.39 8.13 7.37
CA GLY A 159 21.69 8.25 8.05
C GLY A 159 21.63 7.97 9.56
N ILE A 160 20.58 7.29 10.04
CA ILE A 160 20.37 6.94 11.45
C ILE A 160 21.22 5.72 11.82
N ASP A 161 21.56 4.89 10.85
CA ASP A 161 22.34 3.67 11.02
C ASP A 161 23.77 4.02 11.48
N GLY A 162 24.01 4.00 12.80
CA GLY A 162 25.26 4.45 13.46
C GLY A 162 26.53 3.68 13.10
N ARG A 163 26.42 2.71 12.18
CA ARG A 163 27.55 2.02 11.54
C ARG A 163 28.24 2.89 10.48
N GLN A 164 27.51 3.79 9.81
CA GLN A 164 28.07 4.69 8.79
C GLN A 164 28.85 5.87 9.39
N ILE A 165 28.45 6.41 10.54
CA ILE A 165 29.14 7.55 11.19
C ILE A 165 30.56 7.18 11.66
N LYS A 166 30.86 5.88 11.79
CA LYS A 166 32.21 5.38 12.14
C LYS A 166 33.13 5.14 10.94
N HIS A 167 32.76 5.54 9.72
CA HIS A 167 33.65 5.46 8.54
C HIS A 167 34.79 6.50 8.52
N GLY A 168 35.09 7.15 9.65
CA GLY A 168 36.42 7.71 9.92
C GLY A 168 37.46 6.67 10.36
N SER A 169 37.06 5.40 10.58
CA SER A 169 37.96 4.33 11.01
C SER A 169 38.25 3.34 9.89
N LYS A 170 39.23 3.71 9.06
CA LYS A 170 40.34 2.83 8.65
C LYS A 170 39.94 1.44 8.09
N TRP A 171 39.16 1.40 7.01
CA TRP A 171 39.28 0.30 6.04
C TRP A 171 40.17 0.76 4.90
N GLN A 172 41.42 0.29 4.91
CA GLN A 172 42.30 0.37 3.75
C GLN A 172 41.70 -0.49 2.63
N VAL A 173 40.89 0.12 1.77
CA VAL A 173 40.56 -0.46 0.45
C VAL A 173 41.16 0.45 -0.61
N ARG A 174 41.84 -0.20 -1.53
CA ARG A 174 42.95 0.29 -2.33
C ARG A 174 42.51 0.99 -3.63
N ASN A 175 41.32 1.60 -3.66
CA ASN A 175 40.78 2.35 -4.79
C ASN A 175 40.01 3.58 -4.27
N VAL A 176 40.63 4.76 -4.41
CA VAL A 176 40.21 6.01 -3.75
C VAL A 176 39.17 6.78 -4.58
N ASP A 177 39.04 6.49 -5.88
CA ASP A 177 38.31 7.35 -6.83
C ASP A 177 36.79 7.05 -6.88
N GLU A 178 36.37 5.79 -7.04
CA GLU A 178 34.93 5.42 -7.07
C GLU A 178 34.25 5.57 -5.71
N THR A 179 34.97 5.27 -4.63
CA THR A 179 34.43 5.32 -3.27
C THR A 179 34.07 6.75 -2.84
N GLN A 180 34.79 7.75 -3.36
CA GLN A 180 34.58 9.15 -2.99
C GLN A 180 33.36 9.75 -3.72
N MET A 181 33.16 9.38 -4.99
CA MET A 181 31.95 9.74 -5.73
C MET A 181 30.69 9.09 -5.14
N GLN A 182 30.76 7.80 -4.82
CA GLN A 182 29.62 7.06 -4.27
C GLN A 182 29.27 7.53 -2.85
N ALA A 183 30.26 7.92 -2.05
CA ALA A 183 30.03 8.53 -0.73
C ALA A 183 29.37 9.91 -0.82
N HIS A 184 29.83 10.78 -1.74
CA HIS A 184 29.20 12.08 -1.97
C HIS A 184 27.74 11.92 -2.44
N GLU A 185 27.52 10.97 -3.35
CA GLU A 185 26.20 10.64 -3.87
C GLU A 185 25.25 10.15 -2.75
N THR A 186 25.75 9.37 -1.79
CA THR A 186 24.95 8.96 -0.62
C THR A 186 24.67 10.09 0.37
N ASP A 187 25.57 11.05 0.52
CA ASP A 187 25.36 12.19 1.43
C ASP A 187 24.30 13.15 0.88
N GLU A 188 24.31 13.38 -0.43
CA GLU A 188 23.25 14.12 -1.12
C GLU A 188 21.89 13.42 -0.99
N ASP A 189 21.86 12.09 -1.11
CA ASP A 189 20.63 11.30 -0.91
C ASP A 189 20.12 11.42 0.53
N ILE A 190 21.00 11.29 1.53
CA ILE A 190 20.64 11.44 2.95
C ILE A 190 20.07 12.84 3.21
N LYS A 191 20.71 13.87 2.65
CA LYS A 191 20.23 15.25 2.76
C LYS A 191 18.86 15.42 2.11
N ALA A 192 18.66 14.88 0.90
CA ALA A 192 17.39 14.95 0.19
C ALA A 192 16.26 14.24 0.97
N PHE A 193 16.54 13.09 1.58
CA PHE A 193 15.59 12.38 2.43
C PHE A 193 15.28 13.13 3.72
N ARG A 194 16.26 13.79 4.34
CA ARG A 194 16.02 14.64 5.51
C ARG A 194 15.13 15.83 5.16
N MET A 195 15.42 16.51 4.05
CA MET A 195 14.58 17.61 3.56
C MET A 195 13.16 17.13 3.23
N LEU A 196 13.01 15.92 2.67
CA LEU A 196 11.70 15.32 2.42
C LEU A 196 10.95 15.07 3.73
N ALA A 197 11.62 14.52 4.75
CA ALA A 197 11.01 14.28 6.06
C ALA A 197 10.54 15.59 6.70
N GLU A 198 11.37 16.64 6.69
CA GLU A 198 11.02 17.98 7.17
C GLU A 198 9.83 18.58 6.40
N ALA A 199 9.80 18.42 5.08
CA ALA A 199 8.69 18.90 4.26
C ALA A 199 7.38 18.15 4.55
N ILE A 200 7.44 16.85 4.81
CA ILE A 200 6.28 16.03 5.25
C ILE A 200 5.80 16.50 6.61
N GLU A 201 6.69 16.67 7.58
CA GLU A 201 6.31 17.19 8.89
C GLU A 201 5.65 18.56 8.79
N THR A 202 6.21 19.47 7.99
CA THR A 202 5.66 20.81 7.80
C THR A 202 4.26 20.77 7.17
N ALA A 203 4.06 19.88 6.19
CA ALA A 203 2.75 19.69 5.55
C ALA A 203 1.72 19.16 6.54
N VAL A 204 2.09 18.19 7.37
CA VAL A 204 1.16 17.58 8.34
C VAL A 204 0.84 18.52 9.51
N ARG A 205 1.79 19.35 9.95
CA ARG A 205 1.58 20.36 11.01
C ARG A 205 0.63 21.49 10.63
N GLY A 206 0.35 21.69 9.33
CA GLY A 206 -0.49 22.80 8.88
C GLY A 206 0.05 24.19 9.26
N GLY A 207 1.37 24.36 9.36
CA GLY A 207 2.02 25.66 9.67
C GLY A 207 2.16 25.99 11.16
N LYS A 208 1.84 25.07 12.08
CA LYS A 208 2.14 25.21 13.51
C LYS A 208 3.64 24.90 13.76
N ASN A 209 4.47 25.95 13.83
CA ASN A 209 5.94 25.83 13.98
C ASN A 209 6.41 25.69 15.44
N ASP A 210 5.54 25.90 16.43
CA ASP A 210 5.92 26.00 17.86
C ASP A 210 5.86 24.66 18.61
N VAL A 211 5.32 23.62 17.98
CA VAL A 211 5.27 22.26 18.51
C VAL A 211 6.24 21.41 17.71
N LEU A 212 7.04 20.56 18.37
CA LEU A 212 7.85 19.50 17.76
C LEU A 212 7.07 18.18 17.84
N GLY A 213 7.18 17.31 16.84
CA GLY A 213 6.35 16.10 16.67
C GLY A 213 5.00 16.32 15.97
N LEU A 214 4.46 15.28 15.32
CA LEU A 214 3.17 15.35 14.63
C LEU A 214 2.05 15.67 15.65
N ASP A 215 1.16 16.59 15.29
CA ASP A 215 -0.02 16.93 16.11
C ASP A 215 -1.00 15.76 16.01
N TRP A 216 -0.94 14.87 16.99
CA TRP A 216 -1.72 13.63 17.03
C TRP A 216 -3.05 13.77 17.79
N ASP A 217 -3.33 14.96 18.31
CA ASP A 217 -4.53 15.30 19.09
C ASP A 217 -5.78 15.45 18.21
#